data_AF-A0AAV5XML6-F1
#
_entry.id   AF-A0AAV5XML6-F1
#
_cell.length_a   1.000
_cell.length_b   1.000
_cell.length_c   1.000
_cell.angle_alpha   90.00
_cell.angle_beta   90.00
_cell.angle_gamma   90.00
#
_symmetry.space_group_name_H-M   'P 1'
#
loop_
_entity.id
_entity.type
_entity.pdbx_description
1 polymer ?
#
loop_
_entity_poly.entity_id
_entity_poly.type
_entity_poly.pdbx_seq_one_letter_code
_entity_poly.pdbx_strand_id
1 'polypeptide(L)'
;MKLWRVVLLLNLALGAGVLLGFLAWGREIPRLERALETAREQSATAGAERTWSARGVVRAVLTNLNVVVLTHEAVPGLMPSMTMGFKVHEPRLYQGLDIGATVRFTLKGTGPSNLEIVTIAREDRP
;
A
#
# COMPACT_ATOMS: atom_id res chain seq x y z
N MET A 1 -3.59 -45.60 -48.32
CA MET A 1 -3.84 -45.12 -46.93
C MET A 1 -5.21 -44.43 -46.89
N LYS A 2 -6.19 -44.93 -46.14
CA LYS A 2 -7.53 -44.33 -46.08
C LYS A 2 -7.47 -42.97 -45.36
N LEU A 3 -7.84 -41.89 -46.05
CA LEU A 3 -7.77 -40.48 -45.63
C LEU A 3 -8.27 -40.24 -44.18
N TRP A 4 -9.32 -40.95 -43.78
CA TRP A 4 -9.91 -40.89 -42.44
C TRP A 4 -8.94 -41.25 -41.31
N ARG A 5 -7.99 -42.17 -41.54
CA ARG A 5 -6.96 -42.52 -40.54
C ARG A 5 -6.00 -41.37 -40.26
N VAL A 6 -5.69 -40.56 -41.27
CA VAL A 6 -4.78 -39.41 -41.14
C VAL A 6 -5.46 -38.30 -40.34
N VAL A 7 -6.73 -38.01 -40.64
CA VAL A 7 -7.52 -37.01 -39.92
C VAL A 7 -7.69 -37.38 -38.44
N LEU A 8 -7.91 -38.68 -38.16
CA LEU A 8 -8.06 -39.16 -36.79
C LEU A 8 -6.76 -39.01 -35.99
N LEU A 9 -5.61 -39.38 -36.57
CA LEU A 9 -4.30 -39.24 -35.92
C LEU A 9 -3.91 -37.77 -35.67
N LEU A 10 -4.24 -36.87 -36.60
CA LEU A 10 -3.95 -35.44 -36.45
C LEU A 10 -4.71 -34.83 -35.28
N ASN A 11 -6.02 -35.12 -35.16
CA ASN A 11 -6.82 -34.63 -34.04
C ASN A 11 -6.37 -35.20 -32.69
N LEU A 12 -5.96 -36.47 -32.66
CA LEU A 12 -5.48 -37.13 -31.45
C LEU A 12 -4.15 -36.55 -30.97
N ALA A 13 -3.24 -36.25 -31.90
CA ALA A 13 -1.98 -35.57 -31.60
C ALA A 13 -2.20 -34.14 -31.06
N LEU A 14 -3.12 -33.39 -31.67
CA LEU A 14 -3.52 -32.06 -31.19
C LEU A 14 -4.13 -32.11 -29.78
N GLY A 15 -5.07 -33.04 -29.54
CA GLY A 15 -5.69 -33.22 -28.23
C GLY A 15 -4.69 -33.62 -27.14
N ALA A 16 -3.77 -34.54 -27.45
CA ALA A 16 -2.72 -34.94 -26.53
C ALA A 16 -1.75 -33.79 -26.20
N GLY A 17 -1.37 -32.98 -27.20
CA GLY A 17 -0.54 -31.78 -27.00
C GLY A 17 -1.20 -30.75 -26.09
N VAL A 18 -2.49 -30.47 -26.30
CA VAL A 18 -3.27 -29.54 -25.45
C VAL A 18 -3.41 -30.07 -24.03
N LEU A 19 -3.69 -31.37 -23.86
CA LEU A 19 -3.83 -31.98 -22.54
C LEU A 19 -2.51 -31.98 -21.75
N LEU A 20 -1.39 -32.31 -22.40
CA LEU A 20 -0.07 -32.27 -21.78
C LEU A 20 0.34 -30.83 -21.43
N GLY A 21 0.05 -29.86 -22.29
CA GLY A 21 0.27 -28.44 -22.02
C GLY A 21 -0.54 -27.94 -20.82
N PHE A 22 -1.82 -28.33 -20.74
CA PHE A 22 -2.70 -27.97 -19.62
C PHE A 22 -2.24 -28.59 -18.29
N LEU A 23 -1.82 -29.86 -18.31
CA LEU A 23 -1.28 -30.54 -17.12
C LEU A 23 0.07 -29.95 -16.68
N ALA A 24 0.93 -29.58 -17.64
CA ALA A 24 2.20 -28.92 -17.34
C ALA A 24 1.98 -27.53 -16.72
N TRP A 25 1.04 -26.73 -17.26
CA TRP A 25 0.67 -25.44 -16.68
C TRP A 25 0.00 -25.58 -15.31
N GLY A 26 -0.86 -26.59 -15.12
CA GLY A 26 -1.52 -26.87 -13.84
C GLY A 26 -0.54 -27.17 -12.70
N ARG A 27 0.67 -27.69 -13.00
CA ARG A 27 1.72 -27.92 -12.00
C ARG A 27 2.41 -26.63 -11.51
N GLU A 28 2.23 -25.52 -12.21
CA GLU A 28 2.84 -24.22 -11.84
C GLU A 28 1.99 -23.44 -10.81
N ILE A 29 0.67 -23.70 -10.77
CA ILE A 29 -0.27 -23.10 -9.80
C ILE A 29 0.20 -23.24 -8.34
N PRO A 30 0.59 -24.42 -7.82
CA PRO A 30 1.03 -24.54 -6.43
C PRO A 30 2.35 -23.83 -6.13
N ARG A 31 3.19 -23.54 -7.14
CA ARG A 31 4.40 -22.72 -6.94
C ARG A 31 4.05 -21.25 -6.81
N LEU A 32 3.13 -20.77 -7.64
CA LEU A 32 2.60 -19.41 -7.58
C LEU A 32 1.90 -19.14 -6.24
N GLU A 33 1.12 -20.10 -5.73
CA GLU A 33 0.47 -19.98 -4.42
C GLU A 33 1.50 -19.82 -3.29
N ARG A 34 2.54 -20.65 -3.24
CA ARG A 34 3.62 -20.50 -2.24
C ARG A 34 4.40 -19.20 -2.37
N ALA A 35 4.65 -18.75 -3.61
CA ALA A 35 5.30 -17.46 -3.86
C ALA A 35 4.42 -16.29 -3.38
N LEU A 36 3.10 -16.40 -3.51
CA LEU A 36 2.15 -15.42 -3.00
C LEU A 36 2.11 -15.43 -1.45
N GLU A 37 2.08 -16.60 -0.83
CA GLU A 37 2.08 -16.76 0.63
C GLU A 37 3.35 -16.14 1.25
N THR A 38 4.52 -16.49 0.72
CA THR A 38 5.80 -15.93 1.18
C THR A 38 5.88 -14.41 1.00
N ALA A 39 5.40 -13.88 -0.13
CA ALA A 39 5.32 -12.43 -0.34
C ALA A 39 4.34 -11.76 0.66
N ARG A 40 3.25 -12.43 1.02
CA ARG A 40 2.27 -11.95 2.00
C ARG A 40 2.82 -11.94 3.42
N GLU A 41 3.56 -12.98 3.81
CA GLU A 41 4.26 -13.05 5.10
C GLU A 41 5.35 -11.97 5.21
N GLN A 42 6.11 -11.75 4.14
CA GLN A 42 7.10 -10.67 4.07
C GLN A 42 6.43 -9.29 4.16
N SER A 43 5.28 -9.12 3.52
CA SER A 43 4.50 -7.87 3.61
C SER A 43 3.88 -7.67 4.99
N ALA A 44 3.48 -8.75 5.68
CA ALA A 44 2.94 -8.67 7.03
C ALA A 44 4.01 -8.30 8.07
N THR A 45 5.24 -8.79 7.90
CA THR A 45 6.37 -8.47 8.78
C THR A 45 6.96 -7.08 8.51
N ALA A 46 7.06 -6.67 7.25
CA ALA A 46 7.47 -5.32 6.87
C ALA A 46 6.38 -4.26 7.12
N GLY A 47 5.11 -4.67 7.03
CA GLY A 47 3.93 -3.82 7.12
C GLY A 47 3.27 -3.79 8.50
N ALA A 48 4.00 -4.07 9.57
CA ALA A 48 3.48 -3.83 10.91
C ALA A 48 3.20 -2.33 11.05
N GLU A 49 1.91 -2.00 11.05
CA GLU A 49 1.40 -0.64 11.14
C GLU A 49 1.85 -0.05 12.48
N ARG A 50 2.67 0.99 12.40
CA ARG A 50 3.25 1.66 13.56
C ARG A 50 2.66 3.05 13.67
N THR A 51 2.71 3.55 14.89
CA THR A 51 2.18 4.85 15.27
C THR A 51 3.32 5.71 15.75
N TRP A 52 3.43 6.93 15.21
CA TRP A 52 4.43 7.91 15.61
C TRP A 52 3.77 9.22 15.99
N SER A 53 4.19 9.81 17.10
CA SER A 53 3.75 11.14 17.48
C SER A 53 4.75 12.18 16.99
N ALA A 54 4.23 13.26 16.41
CA ALA A 54 5.01 14.35 15.88
C ALA A 54 4.37 15.70 16.23
N ARG A 55 5.17 16.76 16.14
CA ARG A 55 4.72 18.14 16.26
C ARG A 55 5.07 18.89 14.99
N GLY A 56 4.27 19.90 14.68
CA GLY A 56 4.52 20.72 13.51
C GLY A 56 3.64 21.95 13.43
N VAL A 57 3.85 22.72 12.37
CA VAL A 57 3.10 23.92 12.06
C VAL A 57 2.35 23.71 10.75
N VAL A 58 1.05 23.97 10.75
CA VAL A 58 0.21 23.84 9.54
C VAL A 58 0.61 24.92 8.54
N ARG A 59 0.89 24.51 7.30
CA ARG A 59 1.24 25.41 6.18
C ARG A 59 0.12 25.55 5.17
N ALA A 60 -0.59 24.47 4.87
CA ALA A 60 -1.76 24.49 4.01
C ALA A 60 -2.69 23.31 4.31
N VAL A 61 -3.98 23.48 4.05
CA VAL A 61 -5.00 22.43 4.15
C VAL A 61 -5.63 22.26 2.77
N LEU A 62 -5.38 21.14 2.11
CA LEU A 62 -5.87 20.80 0.78
C LEU A 62 -7.04 19.82 0.92
N THR A 63 -8.22 20.33 1.26
CA THR A 63 -9.43 19.53 1.51
C THR A 63 -9.85 18.66 0.31
N ASN A 64 -9.69 19.18 -0.92
CA ASN A 64 -9.99 18.44 -2.16
C ASN A 64 -9.14 17.18 -2.34
N LEU A 65 -7.94 17.15 -1.75
CA LEU A 65 -7.00 16.04 -1.85
C LEU A 65 -6.90 15.24 -0.55
N ASN A 66 -7.62 15.66 0.50
CA ASN A 66 -7.50 15.12 1.86
C ASN A 66 -6.05 15.13 2.38
N VAL A 67 -5.32 16.20 2.07
CA VAL A 67 -3.90 16.38 2.42
C VAL A 67 -3.71 17.64 3.25
N VAL A 68 -2.97 17.53 4.35
CA VAL A 68 -2.50 18.67 5.14
C VAL A 68 -1.00 18.82 4.96
N VAL A 69 -0.57 19.98 4.47
CA VAL A 69 0.84 20.34 4.37
C VAL A 69 1.26 20.99 5.67
N LEU A 70 2.26 20.42 6.31
CA LEU A 70 2.77 20.90 7.59
C LEU A 70 4.29 20.81 7.63
N THR A 71 4.91 21.75 8.35
CA THR A 71 6.32 21.69 8.70
C THR A 71 6.42 20.91 10.01
N HIS A 72 6.94 19.69 9.99
CA HIS A 72 7.05 18.86 11.19
C HIS A 72 8.47 18.86 11.76
N GLU A 73 8.57 18.60 13.06
CA GLU A 73 9.83 18.32 13.75
C GLU A 73 10.37 16.93 13.37
N ALA A 74 11.62 16.64 13.71
CA ALA A 74 12.20 15.33 13.47
C ALA A 74 11.40 14.24 14.23
N VAL A 75 11.00 13.19 13.51
CA VAL A 75 10.32 12.02 14.07
C VAL A 75 11.37 10.91 14.22
N PRO A 76 11.79 10.58 15.46
CA PRO A 76 12.86 9.60 15.67
C PRO A 76 12.56 8.26 15.01
N GLY A 77 13.50 7.76 14.22
CA GLY A 77 13.39 6.48 13.51
C GLY A 77 12.48 6.49 12.27
N LEU A 78 11.93 7.64 11.87
CA LEU A 78 11.07 7.75 10.68
C LEU A 78 11.61 8.78 9.67
N MET A 79 11.78 10.05 10.08
CA MET A 79 12.15 11.14 9.16
C MET A 79 12.68 12.39 9.89
N PRO A 80 13.62 13.15 9.27
CA PRO A 80 14.09 14.43 9.81
C PRO A 80 13.03 15.53 9.67
N SER A 81 13.24 16.69 10.32
CA SER A 81 12.30 17.81 10.19
C SER A 81 12.22 18.33 8.76
N MET A 82 11.03 18.32 8.17
CA MET A 82 10.80 18.83 6.82
C MET A 82 9.37 19.35 6.65
N THR A 83 9.11 20.00 5.52
CA THR A 83 7.75 20.42 5.14
C THR A 83 7.23 19.50 4.07
N MET A 84 6.14 18.78 4.36
CA MET A 84 5.54 17.85 3.42
C MET A 84 4.03 17.71 3.68
N GLY A 85 3.34 17.14 2.69
CA GLY A 85 1.91 16.82 2.78
C GLY A 85 1.68 15.44 3.35
N PHE A 86 0.80 15.33 4.34
CA PHE A 86 0.31 14.06 4.86
C PHE A 86 -1.15 13.88 4.50
N LYS A 87 -1.54 12.65 4.15
CA LYS A 87 -2.95 12.30 4.01
C LYS A 87 -3.59 12.25 5.40
N VAL A 88 -4.85 12.64 5.48
CA VAL A 88 -5.61 12.60 6.72
C VAL A 88 -6.61 11.46 6.66
N HIS A 89 -6.65 10.64 7.71
CA HIS A 89 -7.51 9.46 7.75
C HIS A 89 -8.99 9.84 7.67
N GLU A 90 -9.38 10.89 8.39
CA GLU A 90 -10.75 11.39 8.43
C GLU A 90 -10.86 12.86 8.04
N PRO A 91 -11.81 13.22 7.15
CA PRO A 91 -12.12 14.60 6.78
C PRO A 91 -12.40 15.56 7.95
N ARG A 92 -12.80 15.04 9.11
CA ARG A 92 -13.15 15.84 10.29
C ARG A 92 -11.91 16.39 10.99
N LEU A 93 -10.76 15.74 10.82
CA LEU A 93 -9.53 16.09 11.53
C LEU A 93 -8.92 17.42 11.09
N TYR A 94 -9.23 17.92 9.89
CA TYR A 94 -8.82 19.26 9.46
C TYR A 94 -9.84 20.36 9.75
N GLN A 95 -10.99 20.03 10.33
CA GLN A 95 -11.98 21.04 10.74
C GLN A 95 -11.45 21.77 11.99
N GLY A 96 -11.10 23.05 11.84
CA GLY A 96 -10.52 23.88 12.91
C GLY A 96 -8.99 23.96 12.92
N LEU A 97 -8.32 23.46 11.86
CA LEU A 97 -6.90 23.71 11.64
C LEU A 97 -6.69 25.07 10.96
N ASP A 98 -6.08 25.99 11.69
CA ASP A 98 -5.67 27.29 11.15
C ASP A 98 -4.26 27.19 10.54
N ILE A 99 -4.04 27.89 9.43
CA ILE A 99 -2.71 28.06 8.84
C ILE A 99 -1.83 28.80 9.86
N GLY A 100 -0.65 28.25 10.15
CA GLY A 100 0.27 28.78 11.16
C GLY A 100 0.05 28.24 12.57
N ALA A 101 -1.00 27.45 12.82
CA ALA A 101 -1.20 26.81 14.12
C ALA A 101 -0.13 25.75 14.39
N THR A 102 0.36 25.72 15.62
CA THR A 102 1.17 24.60 16.13
C THR A 102 0.24 23.45 16.50
N VAL A 103 0.57 22.26 16.01
CA VAL A 103 -0.26 21.07 16.16
C VAL A 103 0.59 19.89 16.61
N ARG A 104 -0.01 19.05 17.46
CA ARG A 104 0.48 17.73 17.79
C ARG A 104 -0.36 16.72 17.03
N PHE A 105 0.29 15.86 16.27
CA PHE A 105 -0.39 14.89 15.44
C PHE A 105 0.24 13.51 15.54
N THR A 106 -0.56 12.51 15.22
CA THR A 106 -0.18 11.11 15.26
C THR A 106 -0.27 10.55 13.85
N LEU A 107 0.86 10.03 13.38
CA LEU A 107 1.00 9.35 12.10
C LEU A 107 0.84 7.85 12.32
N LYS A 108 0.08 7.20 11.46
CA LYS A 108 -0.07 5.75 11.44
C LYS A 108 0.28 5.24 10.04
N GLY A 109 1.05 4.16 9.96
CA GLY A 109 1.46 3.63 8.68
C GLY A 109 2.51 2.53 8.74
N THR A 110 2.88 2.02 7.58
CA THR A 110 3.85 0.93 7.42
C THR A 110 5.27 1.42 7.10
N GLY A 111 5.44 2.72 6.87
CA GLY A 111 6.74 3.34 6.57
C GLY A 111 6.58 4.72 5.95
N PRO A 112 7.67 5.40 5.56
CA PRO A 112 7.68 6.80 5.14
C PRO A 112 6.85 7.11 3.88
N SER A 113 6.52 6.11 3.06
CA SER A 113 5.71 6.26 1.85
C SER A 113 4.20 6.13 2.08
N ASN A 114 3.76 5.57 3.20
CA ASN A 114 2.35 5.31 3.49
C ASN A 114 2.01 5.73 4.92
N LEU A 115 2.00 7.04 5.17
CA LEU A 115 1.69 7.65 6.46
C LEU A 115 0.39 8.44 6.37
N GLU A 116 -0.50 8.21 7.33
CA GLU A 116 -1.74 8.96 7.48
C GLU A 116 -1.84 9.59 8.86
N ILE A 117 -2.39 10.80 8.92
CA ILE A 117 -2.72 11.45 10.19
C ILE A 117 -4.01 10.83 10.71
N VAL A 118 -3.92 10.13 11.84
CA VAL A 118 -5.06 9.51 12.53
C VAL A 118 -5.61 10.40 13.64
N THR A 119 -4.80 11.30 14.17
CA THR A 119 -5.22 12.23 15.22
C THR A 119 -4.41 13.51 15.08
N ILE A 120 -5.07 14.65 15.22
CA ILE A 120 -4.42 15.95 15.23
C ILE A 120 -5.14 16.83 16.25
N ALA A 121 -4.36 17.49 17.09
CA ALA A 121 -4.84 18.44 18.08
C ALA A 121 -3.99 19.70 17.98
N ARG A 122 -4.62 20.87 18.17
CA ARG A 122 -3.87 22.11 18.34
C ARG A 122 -3.10 22.04 19.64
N GLU A 123 -1.85 22.48 19.59
CA GLU A 123 -1.05 22.72 20.79
C GLU A 123 -1.21 24.21 21.11
N ASP A 124 -2.31 24.53 21.80
CA ASP A 124 -2.55 25.84 22.37
C ASP A 124 -1.56 26.07 23.51
N ARG A 125 -0.73 27.11 23.37
CA ARG A 125 0.09 27.60 24.46
C ARG A 125 -0.84 28.33 25.44
N PRO A 126 -0.83 28.00 26.74
CA PRO A 126 -1.57 28.76 27.75
C PRO A 126 -1.08 30.20 27.85
#